data_AF-A0A7S1JMH7-F1
#
_entry.id   AF-A0A7S1JMH7-F1
#
_cell.length_a   1.000
_cell.length_b   1.000
_cell.length_c   1.000
_cell.angle_alpha   90.00
_cell.angle_beta   90.00
_cell.angle_gamma   90.00
#
_symmetry.space_group_name_H-M   'P 1'
#
loop_
_entity.id
_entity.type
_entity.pdbx_description
1 polymer ?
#
loop_
_entity_poly.entity_id
_entity_poly.type
_entity_poly.pdbx_seq_one_letter_code
_entity_poly.pdbx_strand_id
1 'polypeptide(L)'
;FVPISAAEAPEPVAAQPVPSQQGPSAPVNGTPAAQPPAQHQPEEPATAALPNLLQLADASDVMNEPFASHHIVSVEVCEDLLDNKWYTGVVSDADALASLLEATQARMEKLMNAIQEGDLTFDQYVEANRQAVTRDKHVAASLSRAGRKPEALVVLKRVKVMQDALEQAG
;
A
#
# COMPACT_ATOMS: atom_id res chain seq x y z
N PHE A 1 -45.05 8.49 -29.50
CA PHE A 1 -44.10 8.40 -28.37
C PHE A 1 -43.62 6.96 -28.29
N VAL A 2 -42.31 6.80 -28.07
CA VAL A 2 -41.48 5.62 -28.34
C VAL A 2 -41.80 4.44 -27.39
N PRO A 3 -41.71 3.17 -27.85
CA PRO A 3 -41.89 1.98 -27.03
C PRO A 3 -40.69 1.66 -26.13
N ILE A 4 -41.00 1.07 -24.98
CA ILE A 4 -40.09 0.63 -23.91
C ILE A 4 -39.46 -0.72 -24.30
N SER A 5 -38.13 -0.79 -24.39
CA SER A 5 -37.33 -2.02 -24.53
C SER A 5 -36.98 -2.52 -23.12
N ALA A 6 -37.36 -3.74 -22.72
CA ALA A 6 -36.60 -5.00 -22.82
C ALA A 6 -35.50 -5.12 -21.74
N ALA A 7 -35.16 -6.27 -21.15
CA ALA A 7 -35.72 -7.61 -21.10
C ALA A 7 -34.91 -8.40 -20.03
N GLU A 8 -35.52 -9.48 -19.58
CA GLU A 8 -35.16 -10.49 -18.59
C GLU A 8 -33.89 -11.31 -18.91
N ALA A 9 -33.17 -11.79 -17.87
CA ALA A 9 -32.15 -12.86 -17.92
C ALA A 9 -32.85 -14.26 -18.08
N PRO A 10 -32.23 -15.43 -18.41
CA PRO A 10 -30.97 -15.99 -17.87
C PRO A 10 -30.13 -16.89 -18.86
N GLU A 11 -29.10 -17.57 -18.32
CA GLU A 11 -28.07 -18.49 -18.89
C GLU A 11 -28.61 -19.79 -19.59
N PRO A 12 -27.86 -20.89 -19.94
CA PRO A 12 -26.41 -21.19 -20.02
C PRO A 12 -25.94 -22.08 -21.24
N VAL A 13 -24.63 -22.36 -21.26
CA VAL A 13 -23.90 -23.57 -21.76
C VAL A 13 -23.83 -23.89 -23.26
N ALA A 14 -22.61 -23.82 -23.81
CA ALA A 14 -22.23 -24.52 -25.04
C ALA A 14 -20.88 -25.20 -24.84
N ALA A 15 -20.89 -26.52 -24.63
CA ALA A 15 -19.70 -27.37 -24.72
C ALA A 15 -19.99 -28.49 -25.74
N GLN A 16 -19.20 -28.49 -26.81
CA GLN A 16 -19.24 -29.41 -27.94
C GLN A 16 -18.52 -30.74 -27.64
N PRO A 17 -18.73 -31.79 -28.47
CA PRO A 17 -18.46 -33.19 -28.10
C PRO A 17 -17.00 -33.62 -28.31
N VAL A 18 -16.57 -34.58 -27.49
CA VAL A 18 -15.32 -35.34 -27.64
C VAL A 18 -15.51 -36.54 -28.59
N PRO A 19 -14.45 -36.93 -29.34
CA PRO A 19 -14.22 -38.36 -29.57
C PRO A 19 -12.76 -38.79 -29.34
N SER A 20 -12.64 -39.73 -28.41
CA SER A 20 -11.88 -41.00 -28.41
C SER A 20 -10.53 -41.10 -29.15
N GLN A 21 -9.54 -41.71 -28.47
CA GLN A 21 -8.96 -43.01 -28.84
C GLN A 21 -7.72 -43.30 -27.98
N GLN A 22 -7.79 -44.33 -27.11
CA GLN A 22 -6.67 -45.24 -26.82
C GLN A 22 -7.15 -46.37 -25.89
N GLY A 23 -7.24 -47.59 -26.42
CA GLY A 23 -7.31 -48.81 -25.62
C GLY A 23 -5.91 -49.32 -25.26
N PRO A 24 -5.75 -50.62 -24.97
CA PRO A 24 -6.35 -51.35 -23.85
C PRO A 24 -5.24 -51.95 -22.96
N SER A 25 -5.50 -52.20 -21.67
CA SER A 25 -4.92 -53.30 -20.87
C SER A 25 -5.34 -53.20 -19.40
N ALA A 26 -6.12 -54.16 -18.94
CA ALA A 26 -6.20 -54.58 -17.53
C ALA A 26 -5.38 -55.90 -17.40
N PRO A 27 -5.01 -56.45 -16.21
CA PRO A 27 -5.66 -56.25 -14.90
C PRO A 27 -4.75 -56.23 -13.62
N VAL A 28 -5.36 -55.79 -12.52
CA VAL A 28 -5.22 -56.19 -11.09
C VAL A 28 -3.83 -56.38 -10.44
N ASN A 29 -3.51 -55.53 -9.44
CA ASN A 29 -3.19 -55.98 -8.07
C ASN A 29 -2.99 -54.79 -7.09
N GLY A 30 -3.56 -54.90 -5.88
CA GLY A 30 -2.97 -54.31 -4.67
C GLY A 30 -3.43 -52.92 -4.19
N THR A 31 -4.38 -52.92 -3.25
CA THR A 31 -4.47 -52.05 -2.05
C THR A 31 -4.87 -50.57 -2.22
N PRO A 32 -5.94 -50.10 -1.53
CA PRO A 32 -6.30 -48.69 -1.48
C PRO A 32 -5.42 -47.95 -0.46
N ALA A 33 -4.45 -47.18 -0.93
CA ALA A 33 -3.86 -46.12 -0.11
C ALA A 33 -4.80 -44.91 -0.21
N ALA A 34 -5.59 -44.70 0.84
CA ALA A 34 -6.34 -43.47 1.04
C ALA A 34 -5.39 -42.28 0.91
N GLN A 35 -5.59 -41.45 -0.11
CA GLN A 35 -5.00 -40.12 -0.12
C GLN A 35 -5.59 -39.37 1.08
N PRO A 36 -4.78 -38.84 2.01
CA PRO A 36 -5.31 -37.96 3.03
C PRO A 36 -5.92 -36.73 2.35
N PRO A 37 -7.06 -36.21 2.85
CA PRO A 37 -7.57 -34.92 2.39
C PRO A 37 -6.46 -33.90 2.56
N ALA A 38 -6.22 -33.11 1.50
CA ALA A 38 -5.34 -31.97 1.53
C ALA A 38 -5.57 -31.24 2.84
N GLN A 39 -4.55 -31.30 3.71
CA GLN A 39 -4.62 -30.67 5.00
C GLN A 39 -4.93 -29.20 4.75
N HIS A 40 -5.97 -28.75 5.44
CA HIS A 40 -6.21 -27.36 5.78
C HIS A 40 -4.88 -26.61 5.81
N GLN A 41 -4.59 -25.84 4.77
CA GLN A 41 -4.04 -24.53 5.05
C GLN A 41 -5.13 -23.87 5.90
N PRO A 42 -4.86 -23.45 7.13
CA PRO A 42 -5.64 -22.38 7.68
C PRO A 42 -5.57 -21.29 6.60
N GLU A 43 -6.69 -20.97 5.96
CA GLU A 43 -6.87 -19.60 5.50
C GLU A 43 -6.57 -18.77 6.74
N GLU A 44 -5.36 -18.21 6.77
CA GLU A 44 -5.00 -17.17 7.71
C GLU A 44 -6.20 -16.21 7.70
N PRO A 45 -6.83 -15.93 8.86
CA PRO A 45 -7.81 -14.86 8.89
C PRO A 45 -7.11 -13.65 8.29
N ALA A 46 -7.81 -12.94 7.41
CA ALA A 46 -7.37 -11.77 6.67
C ALA A 46 -6.79 -10.67 7.59
N THR A 47 -5.64 -10.94 8.17
CA THR A 47 -4.72 -10.03 8.84
C THR A 47 -3.81 -9.59 7.73
N ALA A 48 -4.38 -8.93 6.73
CA ALA A 48 -3.65 -8.45 5.57
C ALA A 48 -2.68 -7.36 6.03
N ALA A 49 -1.48 -7.80 6.36
CA ALA A 49 -0.24 -7.06 6.28
C ALA A 49 -0.21 -5.64 6.89
N LEU A 50 -0.19 -5.56 8.23
CA LEU A 50 0.36 -4.38 8.93
C LEU A 50 1.91 -4.28 9.01
N PRO A 51 2.78 -5.27 8.65
CA PRO A 51 4.19 -5.19 9.01
C PRO A 51 5.00 -4.19 8.18
N ASN A 52 4.44 -3.61 7.11
CA ASN A 52 5.15 -2.62 6.28
C ASN A 52 4.79 -1.17 6.63
N LEU A 53 4.08 -0.93 7.73
CA LEU A 53 3.61 0.41 8.06
C LEU A 53 4.73 1.34 8.54
N LEU A 54 5.75 0.81 9.20
CA LEU A 54 6.92 1.59 9.62
C LEU A 54 8.15 1.33 8.76
N GLN A 55 8.04 0.48 7.73
CA GLN A 55 9.17 0.13 6.91
C GLN A 55 9.61 1.34 6.10
N LEU A 56 10.79 1.86 6.45
CA LEU A 56 11.37 2.99 5.78
C LEU A 56 11.86 2.56 4.41
N ALA A 57 11.38 3.25 3.38
CA ALA A 57 11.97 3.15 2.05
C ALA A 57 13.44 3.59 2.07
N ASP A 58 14.24 2.97 1.19
CA ASP A 58 15.63 3.34 0.98
C ASP A 58 15.74 4.79 0.49
N ALA A 59 16.83 5.47 0.83
CA ALA A 59 17.04 6.86 0.40
C ALA A 59 16.99 7.03 -1.12
N SER A 60 17.40 6.02 -1.90
CA SER A 60 17.37 6.03 -3.36
C SER A 60 15.93 5.98 -3.90
N ASP A 61 15.08 5.18 -3.26
CA ASP A 61 13.66 5.04 -3.58
C ASP A 61 12.91 6.34 -3.29
N VAL A 62 13.16 6.95 -2.12
CA VAL A 62 12.61 8.28 -1.77
C VAL A 62 13.15 9.38 -2.68
N MET A 63 14.38 9.28 -3.18
CA MET A 63 14.84 10.25 -4.19
C MET A 63 14.09 10.09 -5.51
N ASN A 64 13.74 8.86 -5.92
CA ASN A 64 13.02 8.61 -7.16
C ASN A 64 11.55 9.06 -7.04
N GLU A 65 10.89 8.67 -5.95
CA GLU A 65 9.47 8.93 -5.70
C GLU A 65 9.28 9.68 -4.37
N PRO A 66 9.73 10.95 -4.25
CA PRO A 66 9.78 11.67 -2.97
C PRO A 66 8.43 11.88 -2.28
N PHE A 67 7.35 11.72 -3.04
CA PHE A 67 5.98 11.92 -2.62
C PHE A 67 5.22 10.62 -2.37
N ALA A 68 5.85 9.45 -2.52
CA ALA A 68 5.14 8.21 -2.33
C ALA A 68 4.60 8.12 -0.88
N SER A 69 3.29 7.89 -0.73
CA SER A 69 2.64 7.95 0.58
C SER A 69 3.17 6.91 1.57
N HIS A 70 3.68 5.78 1.07
CA HIS A 70 4.31 4.75 1.90
C HIS A 70 5.64 5.19 2.53
N HIS A 71 6.26 6.29 2.07
CA HIS A 71 7.42 6.89 2.73
C HIS A 71 7.05 7.66 4.00
N ILE A 72 5.76 7.98 4.17
CA ILE A 72 5.23 8.71 5.30
C ILE A 72 4.92 7.71 6.42
N VAL A 73 5.53 7.92 7.58
CA VAL A 73 5.38 7.07 8.79
C VAL A 73 4.77 7.86 9.95
N SER A 74 4.23 9.05 9.68
CA SER A 74 3.68 9.97 10.68
C SER A 74 2.30 10.45 10.29
N VAL A 75 1.37 10.45 11.26
CA VAL A 75 0.01 10.97 11.09
C VAL A 75 0.06 12.49 10.88
N GLU A 76 0.84 13.19 11.69
CA GLU A 76 1.02 14.64 11.67
C GLU A 76 1.52 15.10 10.30
N VAL A 77 2.44 14.34 9.69
CA VAL A 77 2.89 14.60 8.32
C VAL A 77 1.77 14.42 7.31
N CYS A 78 0.96 13.36 7.41
CA CYS A 78 -0.17 13.17 6.51
C CYS A 78 -1.17 14.33 6.62
N GLU A 79 -1.51 14.75 7.83
CA GLU A 79 -2.40 15.89 8.08
C GLU A 79 -1.84 17.18 7.45
N ASP A 80 -0.58 17.50 7.73
CA ASP A 80 0.07 18.71 7.22
C ASP A 80 0.15 18.72 5.68
N LEU A 81 0.39 17.57 5.05
CA LEU A 81 0.40 17.39 3.60
C LEU A 81 -0.99 17.57 2.96
N LEU A 82 -2.04 17.09 3.61
CA LEU A 82 -3.42 17.20 3.14
C LEU A 82 -3.98 18.62 3.30
N ASP A 83 -3.70 19.27 4.43
CA ASP A 83 -4.20 20.61 4.78
C ASP A 83 -3.52 21.69 3.94
N ASN A 84 -2.18 21.72 3.95
CA ASN A 84 -1.40 22.75 3.25
C ASN A 84 -1.22 22.45 1.76
N LYS A 85 -1.62 21.26 1.31
CA LYS A 85 -1.46 20.78 -0.07
C LYS A 85 -0.04 21.01 -0.60
N TRP A 86 0.98 20.61 0.14
CA TRP A 86 2.40 20.86 -0.20
C TRP A 86 2.83 20.33 -1.58
N TYR A 87 2.09 19.38 -2.14
CA TYR A 87 2.31 18.85 -3.49
C TYR A 87 1.90 19.83 -4.60
N THR A 88 1.09 20.85 -4.30
CA THR A 88 0.62 21.84 -5.27
C THR A 88 1.80 22.65 -5.80
N GLY A 89 1.98 22.66 -7.12
CA GLY A 89 3.09 23.33 -7.79
C GLY A 89 4.35 22.45 -7.97
N VAL A 90 4.36 21.25 -7.41
CA VAL A 90 5.39 20.23 -7.71
C VAL A 90 4.80 19.08 -8.53
N VAL A 91 3.57 18.68 -8.20
CA VAL A 91 2.74 17.80 -9.04
C VAL A 91 1.85 18.68 -9.89
N SER A 92 2.08 18.69 -11.20
CA SER A 92 1.31 19.50 -12.15
C SER A 92 0.08 18.78 -12.71
N ASP A 93 0.07 17.46 -12.65
CA ASP A 93 -1.04 16.63 -13.12
C ASP A 93 -2.11 16.53 -12.03
N ALA A 94 -3.35 16.86 -12.40
CA ALA A 94 -4.45 16.94 -11.45
C ALA A 94 -4.91 15.57 -10.95
N ASP A 95 -4.93 14.57 -11.83
CA ASP A 95 -5.27 13.19 -11.49
C ASP A 95 -4.19 12.58 -10.57
N ALA A 96 -2.91 12.76 -10.90
CA ALA A 96 -1.81 12.30 -10.04
C ALA A 96 -1.82 12.99 -8.67
N LEU A 97 -2.14 14.28 -8.61
CA LEU A 97 -2.31 14.99 -7.35
C LEU A 97 -3.48 14.43 -6.55
N ALA A 98 -4.62 14.16 -7.19
CA ALA A 98 -5.79 13.56 -6.54
C ALA A 98 -5.47 12.16 -5.98
N SER A 99 -4.85 11.29 -6.78
CA SER A 99 -4.42 9.96 -6.34
C SER A 99 -3.41 10.03 -5.19
N LEU A 100 -2.49 11.00 -5.21
CA LEU A 100 -1.52 11.20 -4.15
C LEU A 100 -2.18 11.65 -2.84
N LEU A 101 -3.14 12.56 -2.91
CA LEU A 101 -3.91 13.01 -1.74
C LEU A 101 -4.73 11.85 -1.17
N GLU A 102 -5.43 11.08 -2.01
CA GLU A 102 -6.17 9.89 -1.59
C GLU A 102 -5.25 8.84 -0.94
N ALA A 103 -4.10 8.57 -1.54
CA ALA A 103 -3.11 7.64 -0.99
C ALA A 103 -2.51 8.13 0.34
N THR A 104 -2.38 9.45 0.52
CA THR A 104 -1.93 10.06 1.78
C THR A 104 -3.00 9.96 2.86
N GLN A 105 -4.28 10.15 2.51
CA GLN A 105 -5.40 9.97 3.42
C GLN A 105 -5.54 8.51 3.87
N ALA A 106 -5.54 7.57 2.93
CA ALA A 106 -5.58 6.14 3.25
C ALA A 106 -4.38 5.71 4.12
N ARG A 107 -3.22 6.37 3.95
CA ARG A 107 -2.05 6.13 4.79
C ARG A 107 -2.26 6.63 6.22
N MET A 108 -2.82 7.82 6.38
CA MET A 108 -3.18 8.40 7.68
C MET A 108 -4.14 7.47 8.45
N GLU A 109 -5.20 7.01 7.79
CA GLU A 109 -6.19 6.11 8.40
C GLU A 109 -5.55 4.80 8.87
N LYS A 110 -4.66 4.21 8.07
CA LYS A 110 -3.93 2.99 8.48
C LYS A 110 -3.02 3.22 9.69
N LEU A 111 -2.33 4.36 9.77
CA LEU A 111 -1.52 4.73 10.93
C LEU A 111 -2.37 4.93 12.18
N MET A 112 -3.49 5.66 12.06
CA MET A 112 -4.42 5.86 13.16
C MET A 112 -5.04 4.55 13.66
N ASN A 113 -5.46 3.66 12.75
CA ASN A 113 -6.02 2.37 13.10
C ASN A 113 -4.98 1.50 13.82
N ALA A 114 -3.75 1.41 13.29
CA ALA A 114 -2.69 0.64 13.93
C ALA A 114 -2.36 1.14 15.36
N ILE A 115 -2.44 2.46 15.60
CA ILE A 115 -2.27 3.03 16.95
C ILE A 115 -3.46 2.68 17.85
N GLN A 116 -4.69 2.81 17.34
CA GLN A 116 -5.92 2.53 18.11
C GLN A 116 -6.06 1.04 18.46
N GLU A 117 -5.71 0.15 17.54
CA GLU A 117 -5.75 -1.31 17.72
C GLU A 117 -4.59 -1.81 18.60
N GLY A 118 -3.58 -0.96 18.84
CA GLY A 118 -2.42 -1.29 19.66
C GLY A 118 -1.32 -2.06 18.91
N ASP A 119 -1.49 -2.29 17.61
CA ASP A 119 -0.49 -2.89 16.73
C ASP A 119 0.76 -2.00 16.56
N LEU A 120 0.60 -0.69 16.76
CA LEU A 120 1.66 0.30 16.76
C LEU A 120 1.77 0.98 18.12
N THR A 121 2.81 0.63 18.88
CA THR A 121 3.09 1.31 20.15
C THR A 121 3.67 2.70 19.93
N PHE A 122 3.48 3.59 20.90
CA PHE A 122 4.05 4.95 20.87
C PHE A 122 5.58 4.97 20.69
N ASP A 123 6.34 4.13 21.39
CA ASP A 123 7.80 4.04 21.22
C ASP A 123 8.19 3.66 19.79
N GLN A 124 7.53 2.66 19.19
CA GLN A 124 7.75 2.28 17.79
C GLN A 124 7.44 3.43 16.83
N TYR A 125 6.37 4.18 17.08
CA TYR A 125 6.00 5.37 16.31
C TYR A 125 7.06 6.47 16.39
N VAL A 126 7.53 6.79 17.60
CA VAL A 126 8.58 7.79 17.86
C VAL A 126 9.89 7.38 17.18
N GLU A 127 10.28 6.11 17.28
CA GLU A 127 11.52 5.63 16.69
C GLU A 127 11.47 5.63 15.15
N ALA A 128 10.33 5.24 14.57
CA ALA A 128 10.11 5.35 13.13
C ALA A 128 10.20 6.81 12.65
N ASN A 129 9.64 7.76 13.41
CA ASN A 129 9.76 9.20 13.13
C ASN A 129 11.22 9.68 13.16
N ARG A 130 12.02 9.28 14.16
CA ARG A 130 13.45 9.65 14.25
C ARG A 130 14.24 9.15 13.05
N GLN A 131 13.99 7.90 12.65
CA GLN A 131 14.65 7.30 11.50
C GLN A 131 14.22 7.96 10.18
N ALA A 132 12.92 8.26 10.02
CA ALA A 132 12.38 8.99 8.86
C ALA A 132 12.97 10.40 8.73
N VAL A 133 13.09 11.14 9.83
CA VAL A 133 13.77 12.46 9.88
C VAL A 133 15.19 12.35 9.34
N THR A 134 15.93 11.33 9.77
CA THR A 134 17.32 11.12 9.36
C THR A 134 17.41 10.83 7.86
N ARG A 135 16.58 9.90 7.36
CA ARG A 135 16.48 9.57 5.93
C ARG A 135 16.13 10.80 5.10
N ASP A 136 15.09 11.53 5.49
CA ASP A 136 14.56 12.64 4.70
C ASP A 136 15.51 13.85 4.67
N LYS A 137 16.30 14.08 5.73
CA LYS A 137 17.39 15.06 5.67
C LYS A 137 18.41 14.71 4.59
N HIS A 138 18.76 13.43 4.46
CA HIS A 138 19.67 12.97 3.42
C HIS A 138 19.05 13.14 2.03
N VAL A 139 17.81 12.70 1.86
CA VAL A 139 17.06 12.82 0.60
C VAL A 139 16.91 14.28 0.18
N ALA A 140 16.51 15.17 1.09
CA ALA A 140 16.39 16.59 0.80
C ALA A 140 17.71 17.21 0.35
N ALA A 141 18.83 16.87 1.01
CA ALA A 141 20.14 17.33 0.60
C ALA A 141 20.51 16.82 -0.81
N SER A 142 20.20 15.56 -1.11
CA SER A 142 20.47 14.97 -2.42
C SER A 142 19.58 15.54 -3.53
N LEU A 143 18.28 15.75 -3.29
CA LEU A 143 17.36 16.43 -4.21
C LEU A 143 17.81 17.86 -4.49
N SER A 144 18.24 18.59 -3.45
CA SER A 144 18.77 19.95 -3.59
C SER A 144 20.05 19.98 -4.46
N ARG A 145 20.97 19.04 -4.25
CA ARG A 145 22.18 18.86 -5.10
C ARG A 145 21.84 18.48 -6.53
N ALA A 146 20.77 17.72 -6.74
CA ALA A 146 20.27 17.33 -8.06
C ALA A 146 19.49 18.46 -8.77
N GLY A 147 19.35 19.65 -8.17
CA GLY A 147 18.60 20.78 -8.73
C GLY A 147 17.08 20.68 -8.56
N ARG A 148 16.59 19.60 -7.93
CA ARG A 148 15.17 19.32 -7.63
C ARG A 148 14.73 20.06 -6.35
N LYS A 149 14.89 21.39 -6.39
CA LYS A 149 14.61 22.29 -5.25
C LYS A 149 13.16 22.24 -4.75
N PRO A 150 12.12 22.22 -5.61
CA PRO A 150 10.75 22.17 -5.09
C PRO A 150 10.47 20.84 -4.37
N GLU A 151 10.94 19.71 -4.89
CA GLU A 151 10.83 18.42 -4.19
C GLU A 151 11.61 18.41 -2.86
N ALA A 152 12.83 18.95 -2.86
CA ALA A 152 13.64 19.05 -1.64
C ALA A 152 12.94 19.87 -0.55
N LEU A 153 12.21 20.92 -0.93
CA LEU A 153 11.47 21.76 0.01
C LEU A 153 10.32 20.98 0.66
N VAL A 154 9.55 20.20 -0.10
CA VAL A 154 8.48 19.36 0.44
C VAL A 154 9.05 18.32 1.43
N VAL A 155 10.15 17.66 1.07
CA VAL A 155 10.82 16.70 1.97
C VAL A 155 11.35 17.39 3.24
N LEU A 156 11.88 18.61 3.14
CA LEU A 156 12.28 19.40 4.33
C LEU A 156 11.09 19.79 5.22
N LYS A 157 9.93 20.07 4.63
CA LYS A 157 8.71 20.33 5.40
C LYS A 157 8.27 19.11 6.17
N ARG A 158 8.28 17.93 5.53
CA ARG A 158 8.07 16.64 6.21
C ARG A 158 9.03 16.43 7.37
N VAL A 159 10.33 16.70 7.18
CA VAL A 159 11.32 16.67 8.28
C VAL A 159 10.91 17.59 9.43
N LYS A 160 10.53 18.83 9.13
CA LYS A 160 10.16 19.82 10.15
C LYS A 160 8.94 19.36 10.96
N VAL A 161 7.91 18.83 10.30
CA VAL A 161 6.70 18.32 10.98
C VAL A 161 7.03 17.14 11.88
N MET A 162 7.82 16.16 11.40
CA MET A 162 8.23 15.03 12.23
C MET A 162 9.11 15.45 13.41
N GLN A 163 9.97 16.47 13.23
CA GLN A 163 10.75 17.00 14.34
C GLN A 163 9.87 17.64 15.40
N ASP A 164 8.90 18.45 14.98
CA ASP A 164 7.94 19.10 15.89
C ASP A 164 7.12 18.06 16.67
N ALA A 165 6.64 17.01 15.99
CA ALA A 165 5.98 15.87 16.62
C ALA A 165 6.86 15.17 17.66
N LEU A 166 8.14 14.96 17.36
CA LEU A 166 9.10 14.36 18.30
C LEU A 166 9.39 15.27 19.51
N GLU A 167 9.35 16.59 19.33
CA GLU A 167 9.53 17.56 20.41
C GLU A 167 8.31 17.63 21.32
N GLN A 168 7.10 17.47 20.79
CA GLN A 168 5.86 17.39 21.57
C GLN A 168 5.70 16.06 22.32
N ALA A 169 6.35 15.00 21.84
CA ALA A 169 6.31 13.65 22.40
C ALA A 169 7.25 13.42 23.61
N GLY A 170 8.19 14.35 23.87
CA GLY A 170 9.20 14.25 24.94
C GLY A 170 8.91 15.14 26.13
#